data_AF-A0A957E508-F1
#
_entry.id   AF-A0A957E508-F1
#
_cell.length_a   1.000
_cell.length_b   1.000
_cell.length_c   1.000
_cell.angle_alpha   90.00
_cell.angle_beta   90.00
_cell.angle_gamma   90.00
#
_symmetry.space_group_name_H-M   'P 1'
#
loop_
_entity.id
_entity.type
_entity.pdbx_description
1 polymer ?
#
loop_
_entity_poly.entity_id
_entity_poly.type
_entity_poly.pdbx_seq_one_letter_code
_entity_poly.pdbx_strand_id
1 'polypeptide(L)' 'MRRSTMTVATMDLTAIQAAKVIDARGSACPGPLLEAKKGIGAVKPGEVLEIWSG' A
#
# COMPACT_ATOMS: atom_id res chain seq x y z
N MET A 1 -21.18 1.45 16.44
CA MET A 1 -20.13 2.48 16.38
C MET A 1 -19.11 2.26 17.51
N ARG A 2 -18.15 1.33 17.36
CA ARG A 2 -16.98 1.24 18.24
C ARG A 2 -15.75 1.56 17.38
N ARG A 3 -15.23 2.79 17.48
CA ARG A 3 -13.88 3.11 17.02
C ARG A 3 -12.94 2.45 18.01
N SER A 4 -12.47 1.25 17.69
CA SER A 4 -11.30 0.70 18.36
C SER A 4 -10.14 1.64 18.07
N THR A 5 -9.59 2.24 19.11
CA THR A 5 -8.35 3.01 19.08
C THR A 5 -7.24 2.09 18.58
N MET A 6 -6.93 2.21 17.30
CA MET A 6 -5.82 1.52 16.66
C MET A 6 -4.55 2.25 17.08
N THR A 7 -3.82 1.68 18.04
CA THR A 7 -2.46 2.11 18.38
C THR A 7 -1.59 1.85 17.15
N VAL A 8 -1.36 2.88 16.34
CA VAL A 8 -0.39 2.81 15.25
C VAL A 8 0.97 2.90 15.90
N ALA A 9 1.68 1.77 16.00
CA ALA A 9 3.11 1.79 16.29
C ALA A 9 3.77 2.75 15.28
N THR A 10 4.45 3.77 15.78
CA THR A 10 5.19 4.73 14.95
C THR A 10 6.39 4.01 14.34
N MET A 11 6.14 3.23 13.29
CA MET A 11 7.19 2.66 12.46
C MET A 11 7.67 3.76 11.54
N ASP A 12 8.99 3.99 11.52
CA ASP A 12 9.60 4.91 10.57
C ASP A 12 9.51 4.31 9.16
N LEU A 13 8.58 4.84 8.37
CA LEU A 13 8.29 4.37 7.02
C LEU A 13 9.37 4.78 6.02
N THR A 14 10.24 5.73 6.36
CA THR A 14 11.32 6.18 5.45
C THR A 14 12.42 5.15 5.28
N ALA A 15 12.57 4.22 6.22
CA ALA A 15 13.54 3.13 6.16
C ALA A 15 13.07 1.93 5.31
N ILE A 16 11.82 1.93 4.83
CA ILE A 16 11.27 0.81 4.06
C ILE A 16 11.67 0.96 2.59
N GLN A 17 12.48 0.02 2.10
CA GLN A 17 12.83 -0.02 0.69
C GLN A 17 11.72 -0.73 -0.10
N ALA A 18 10.94 0.03 -0.86
CA ALA A 18 9.97 -0.52 -1.80
C ALA A 18 10.69 -1.09 -3.04
N ALA A 19 10.35 -2.33 -3.41
CA ALA A 19 10.79 -2.94 -4.67
C ALA A 19 10.04 -2.35 -5.87
N LYS A 20 8.81 -1.90 -5.65
CA LYS A 20 7.93 -1.32 -6.66
C LYS A 20 7.02 -0.30 -6.01
N VAL A 21 6.83 0.83 -6.67
CA VAL A 21 5.87 1.88 -6.28
C VAL A 21 4.78 1.96 -7.36
N ILE A 22 3.52 1.99 -6.94
CA ILE A 22 2.35 2.14 -7.81
C ILE A 22 1.56 3.36 -7.37
N ASP A 23 1.38 4.30 -8.29
CA ASP A 23 0.54 5.46 -8.06
C ASP A 23 -0.90 5.16 -8.47
N ALA A 24 -1.80 5.12 -7.49
CA ALA A 24 -3.23 4.94 -7.67
C ALA A 24 -4.05 6.17 -7.18
N ARG A 25 -3.40 7.33 -7.00
CA ARG A 25 -4.08 8.57 -6.62
C ARG A 25 -5.09 8.98 -7.70
N GLY A 26 -6.30 9.37 -7.28
CA GLY A 26 -7.38 9.71 -8.21
C GLY A 26 -8.14 8.51 -8.77
N SER A 27 -7.77 7.28 -8.39
CA SER A 27 -8.60 6.11 -8.64
C SER A 27 -9.64 5.96 -7.53
N ALA A 28 -10.92 6.14 -7.88
CA ALA A 28 -12.01 5.87 -6.95
C ALA A 28 -12.04 4.39 -6.56
N CYS A 29 -12.46 4.08 -5.33
CA CYS A 29 -12.69 2.69 -4.89
C CYS A 29 -13.59 1.98 -5.91
N PRO A 30 -13.17 0.84 -6.51
CA PRO A 30 -12.14 -0.11 -6.07
C PRO A 30 -10.76 0.00 -6.75
N GLY A 31 -10.48 1.09 -7.46
CA GLY A 31 -9.29 1.24 -8.31
C GLY A 31 -7.94 0.98 -7.63
N PRO A 32 -7.65 1.51 -6.42
CA PRO A 32 -6.36 1.25 -5.75
C PRO A 32 -6.11 -0.23 -5.49
N LEU A 33 -7.16 -1.03 -5.25
CA LEU A 33 -7.04 -2.47 -5.04
C LEU A 33 -6.78 -3.23 -6.35
N LEU A 34 -7.33 -2.75 -7.47
CA LEU A 34 -7.10 -3.35 -8.77
C LEU A 34 -5.65 -3.11 -9.23
N GLU A 35 -5.13 -1.90 -9.02
CA GLU A 35 -3.74 -1.58 -9.32
C GLU A 35 -2.77 -2.34 -8.40
N ALA A 36 -3.11 -2.51 -7.13
CA ALA A 36 -2.37 -3.39 -6.21
C ALA A 36 -2.29 -4.83 -6.74
N LYS A 37 -3.43 -5.38 -7.19
CA LYS A 37 -3.50 -6.75 -7.71
C LYS A 37 -2.67 -6.93 -8.98
N LYS A 38 -2.67 -5.96 -9.89
CA LYS A 38 -1.82 -5.97 -11.09
C LYS A 38 -0.33 -5.88 -10.70
N GLY A 39 -0.03 -5.04 -9.71
CA GLY A 39 1.31 -4.82 -9.19
C GLY A 39 1.94 -6.01 -8.49
N ILE A 40 1.13 -6.77 -7.74
CA ILE A 40 1.59 -7.96 -6.99
C ILE A 40 2.26 -9.00 -7.89
N GLY A 41 1.80 -9.15 -9.14
CA GLY A 41 2.42 -10.09 -10.08
C GLY A 41 3.83 -9.67 -10.53
N ALA A 42 4.22 -8.41 -10.32
CA ALA A 42 5.52 -7.88 -10.70
C ALA A 42 6.55 -7.90 -9.56
N VAL A 43 6.15 -8.25 -8.33
CA VAL A 43 7.03 -8.35 -7.16
C VAL A 43 7.16 -9.81 -6.72
N LYS A 44 8.32 -10.17 -6.17
CA LYS A 44 8.55 -11.52 -5.67
C LYS A 44 8.00 -11.69 -4.24
N PRO A 45 7.71 -12.93 -3.81
CA PRO A 45 7.39 -13.20 -2.41
C PRO A 45 8.50 -12.68 -1.49
N GLY A 46 8.13 -11.85 -0.50
CA GLY A 46 9.07 -11.24 0.45
C GLY A 46 9.53 -9.82 0.07
N GLU A 47 9.16 -9.31 -1.10
CA GLU A 47 9.42 -7.92 -1.50
C GLU A 47 8.27 -6.99 -1.07
N VAL A 48 8.61 -5.71 -0.87
CA VAL A 48 7.65 -4.68 -0.46
C VAL A 48 7.12 -3.93 -1.69
N LEU A 49 5.79 -3.90 -1.84
CA LEU A 49 5.07 -3.10 -2.83
C LEU A 49 4.46 -1.88 -2.16
N GLU A 50 4.81 -0.69 -2.61
CA GLU A 50 4.25 0.57 -2.13
C GLU A 50 3.13 1.05 -3.07
N ILE A 51 1.99 1.44 -2.52
CA ILE A 51 0.83 1.91 -3.28
C ILE A 51 0.40 3.27 -2.75
N TRP A 52 0.42 4.28 -3.60
CA TRP A 52 -0.05 5.61 -3.26
C TRP A 52 -1.53 5.70 -3.56
N SER A 53 -2.35 5.85 -2.52
CA SER A 53 -3.77 6.09 -2.63
C SER A 53 -4.07 7.51 -2.18
N GLY A 54 -4.94 8.20 -2.91
CA GLY A 54 -5.39 9.57 -2.64
C GLY A 54 -6.82 9.75 -3.10
#